data_AF-A0A2I1DHV2-F1
#
_entry.id   AF-A0A2I1DHV2-F1
#
_cell.length_a   1.000
_cell.length_b   1.000
_cell.length_c   1.000
_cell.angle_alpha   90.00
_cell.angle_beta   90.00
_cell.angle_gamma   90.00
#
_symmetry.space_group_name_H-M   'P 1'
#
loop_
_entity.id
_entity.type
_entity.pdbx_description
1 polymer ?
#
loop_
_entity_poly.entity_id
_entity_poly.type
_entity_poly.pdbx_seq_one_letter_code
_entity_poly.pdbx_strand_id
1 'polypeptide(L)'
;MDKPVIRKITGDSIQADSQTDWKRVDALKDEDIDYSDAPELGASFWETAKVLDHGAKKPITIRIDQDVIAWFKSRGGRYQVLMNKVLRSYMENLDKHDQAR
;
A
#
# COMPACT_ATOMS: atom_id res chain seq x y z
N MET A 1 24.92 14.06 32.68
CA MET A 1 24.99 13.41 31.34
C MET A 1 23.59 13.50 30.75
N ASP A 2 23.31 14.61 30.08
CA ASP A 2 22.00 14.87 29.49
C ASP A 2 21.85 14.05 28.20
N LYS A 3 20.83 13.21 28.16
CA LYS A 3 20.47 12.44 26.98
C LYS A 3 19.78 13.37 25.98
N PRO A 4 20.12 13.32 24.68
CA PRO A 4 19.42 14.14 23.70
C PRO A 4 17.98 13.65 23.54
N VAL A 5 17.03 14.55 23.76
CA VAL A 5 15.61 14.33 23.45
C VAL A 5 15.44 14.41 21.94
N ILE A 6 15.32 13.25 21.28
CA ILE A 6 14.99 13.19 19.85
C ILE A 6 13.51 13.54 19.71
N ARG A 7 13.20 14.79 19.34
CA ARG A 7 11.87 15.18 18.89
C ARG A 7 11.71 14.70 17.44
N LYS A 8 10.94 13.64 17.22
CA LYS A 8 10.43 13.32 15.88
C LYS A 8 9.43 14.41 15.50
N ILE A 9 9.85 15.33 14.64
CA ILE A 9 8.95 16.24 13.95
C ILE A 9 8.31 15.40 12.82
N THR A 10 7.24 14.69 13.14
CA THR A 10 6.39 14.07 12.12
C THR A 10 5.57 15.18 11.50
N GLY A 11 5.99 15.69 10.35
CA GLY A 11 5.22 16.68 9.61
C GLY A 11 6.06 17.62 8.77
N ASP A 12 7.10 17.12 8.09
CA ASP A 12 7.57 17.83 6.91
C ASP A 12 6.61 17.45 5.78
N SER A 13 5.71 18.39 5.50
CA SER A 13 4.66 18.29 4.49
C SER A 13 5.27 18.01 3.12
N ILE A 14 5.25 16.74 2.70
CA ILE A 14 5.19 16.41 1.27
C ILE A 14 3.75 16.72 0.82
N GLN A 15 3.33 17.98 0.94
CA GLN A 15 2.22 18.47 0.14
C GLN A 15 2.87 18.89 -1.17
N ALA A 16 3.02 17.92 -2.07
CA ALA A 16 3.12 18.31 -3.46
C ALA A 16 1.86 19.13 -3.74
N ASP A 17 2.03 20.36 -4.24
CA ASP A 17 0.90 21.20 -4.61
C ASP A 17 -0.01 20.38 -5.52
N SER A 18 -1.21 20.09 -5.02
CA SER A 18 -2.16 19.26 -5.73
C SER A 18 -2.45 19.95 -7.06
N GLN A 19 -2.13 19.29 -8.18
CA GLN A 19 -2.46 19.78 -9.52
C GLN A 19 -3.96 19.70 -9.82
N THR A 20 -4.76 19.28 -8.83
CA THR A 20 -6.22 19.20 -8.92
C THR A 20 -6.80 20.60 -8.85
N ASP A 21 -7.63 20.95 -9.84
CA ASP A 21 -8.49 22.14 -9.77
C ASP A 21 -9.64 21.90 -8.79
N TRP A 22 -9.43 22.25 -7.53
CA TRP A 22 -10.40 22.06 -6.45
C TRP A 22 -11.65 22.93 -6.62
N LYS A 23 -11.54 24.12 -7.21
CA LYS A 23 -12.70 25.00 -7.43
C LYS A 23 -13.68 24.35 -8.41
N ARG A 24 -13.17 23.66 -9.42
CA ARG A 24 -13.99 22.90 -10.37
C ARG A 24 -14.70 21.72 -9.69
N VAL A 25 -14.00 20.99 -8.82
CA VAL A 25 -14.58 19.84 -8.10
C VAL A 25 -15.65 20.30 -7.12
N ASP A 26 -15.40 21.36 -6.35
CA ASP A 26 -16.34 21.90 -5.37
C ASP A 26 -17.63 22.46 -6.01
N ALA A 27 -17.54 22.89 -7.28
CA ALA A 27 -18.68 23.41 -8.04
C ALA A 27 -19.44 22.31 -8.82
N LEU A 28 -18.90 21.09 -8.91
CA LEU A 28 -19.52 19.99 -9.64
C LEU A 28 -20.71 19.45 -8.83
N LYS A 29 -21.88 19.36 -9.45
CA LYS A 29 -23.05 18.76 -8.82
C LYS A 29 -22.98 17.25 -8.94
N ASP A 30 -23.61 16.55 -7.99
CA ASP A 30 -23.62 15.09 -7.93
C ASP A 30 -24.23 14.46 -9.20
N GLU A 31 -25.24 15.12 -9.77
CA GLU A 31 -25.93 14.73 -11.02
C GLU A 31 -25.02 14.80 -12.27
N ASP A 32 -23.98 15.63 -12.23
CA ASP A 32 -23.04 15.84 -13.34
C ASP A 32 -21.85 14.85 -13.28
N ILE A 33 -21.80 13.96 -12.27
CA ILE A 33 -20.77 12.95 -12.12
C ILE A 33 -21.09 11.74 -13.01
N ASP A 34 -20.16 11.44 -13.93
CA ASP A 34 -20.24 10.27 -14.80
C ASP A 34 -19.75 9.01 -14.06
N TYR A 35 -20.65 8.05 -13.86
CA TYR A 35 -20.38 6.75 -13.25
C TYR A 35 -20.33 5.59 -14.28
N SER A 36 -20.28 5.90 -15.58
CA SER A 36 -20.34 4.87 -16.64
C SER A 36 -19.17 3.88 -16.61
N ASP A 37 -18.01 4.29 -16.08
CA ASP A 37 -16.81 3.46 -15.93
C ASP A 37 -16.75 2.69 -14.59
N ALA A 38 -17.55 3.10 -13.61
CA ALA A 38 -17.58 2.58 -12.25
C ALA A 38 -19.03 2.33 -11.80
N PRO A 39 -19.68 1.25 -12.28
CA PRO A 39 -21.06 0.93 -11.92
C PRO A 39 -21.20 0.69 -10.41
N GLU A 40 -22.35 1.02 -9.86
CA GLU A 40 -22.63 0.83 -8.44
C GLU A 40 -22.47 -0.64 -8.00
N LEU A 41 -21.69 -0.85 -6.94
CA LEU A 41 -21.48 -2.16 -6.34
C LEU A 41 -22.65 -2.49 -5.40
N GLY A 42 -23.63 -3.24 -5.91
CA GLY A 42 -24.81 -3.66 -5.14
C GLY A 42 -24.52 -4.65 -4.00
N ALA A 43 -25.54 -4.94 -3.19
CA ALA A 43 -25.45 -5.85 -2.05
C ALA A 43 -24.91 -7.25 -2.42
N SER A 44 -25.27 -7.77 -3.60
CA SER A 44 -24.81 -9.06 -4.11
C SER A 44 -23.29 -9.15 -4.32
N PHE A 45 -22.64 -8.04 -4.69
CA PHE A 45 -21.17 -7.99 -4.78
C PHE A 45 -20.56 -8.13 -3.39
N TRP A 46 -21.08 -7.39 -2.41
CA TRP A 46 -20.56 -7.39 -1.04
C TRP A 46 -20.85 -8.69 -0.28
N GLU A 47 -21.91 -9.41 -0.61
CA GLU A 47 -22.20 -10.74 -0.08
C GLU A 47 -21.08 -11.75 -0.36
N THR A 48 -20.43 -11.64 -1.53
CA THR A 48 -19.35 -12.55 -1.94
C THR A 48 -17.96 -11.92 -1.77
N ALA A 49 -17.90 -10.62 -1.48
CA ALA A 49 -16.66 -9.89 -1.34
C ALA A 49 -15.84 -10.43 -0.16
N LYS A 50 -14.65 -10.94 -0.45
CA LYS A 50 -13.70 -11.36 0.58
C LYS A 50 -12.82 -10.17 0.95
N VAL A 51 -12.90 -9.75 2.21
CA VAL A 51 -11.92 -8.82 2.78
C VAL A 51 -10.59 -9.57 2.86
N LEU A 52 -9.60 -9.11 2.08
CA LEU A 52 -8.22 -9.57 2.26
C LEU A 52 -7.64 -8.92 3.52
N ASP A 53 -7.90 -9.52 4.68
CA ASP A 53 -7.16 -9.20 5.89
C ASP A 53 -5.92 -10.10 5.99
N HIS A 54 -4.75 -9.46 5.94
CA HIS A 54 -3.47 -10.14 6.08
C HIS A 54 -2.92 -10.09 7.50
N GLY A 55 -3.68 -9.48 8.42
CA GLY A 55 -3.27 -9.25 9.80
C GLY A 55 -2.14 -8.23 9.95
N ALA A 56 -1.76 -8.01 11.21
CA ALA A 56 -0.63 -7.16 11.55
C ALA A 56 0.69 -7.79 11.12
N LYS A 57 1.60 -6.97 10.58
CA LYS A 57 2.97 -7.39 10.24
C LYS A 57 3.72 -7.72 11.52
N LYS A 58 4.30 -8.92 11.60
CA LYS A 58 5.13 -9.33 12.73
C LYS A 58 6.58 -8.87 12.49
N PRO A 59 7.20 -8.11 13.42
CA PRO A 59 8.61 -7.77 13.29
C PRO A 59 9.45 -9.03 13.54
N ILE A 60 10.24 -9.42 12.54
CA ILE A 60 11.17 -10.54 12.64
C ILE A 60 12.58 -10.08 12.29
N THR A 61 13.59 -10.73 12.89
CA THR A 61 14.99 -10.51 12.53
C THR A 61 15.43 -11.65 11.62
N ILE A 62 15.79 -11.34 10.38
CA ILE A 62 16.30 -12.29 9.39
C ILE A 62 17.62 -11.79 8.82
N ARG A 63 18.51 -12.72 8.46
CA ARG A 63 19.74 -12.41 7.73
C ARG A 63 19.45 -12.50 6.24
N ILE A 64 19.93 -11.51 5.49
CA ILE A 64 19.78 -11.42 4.04
C ILE A 64 21.12 -10.98 3.48
N ASP A 65 21.46 -11.49 2.30
CA ASP A 65 22.70 -11.15 1.62
C ASP A 65 22.79 -9.65 1.30
N GLN A 66 24.02 -9.15 1.32
CA GLN A 66 24.30 -7.72 1.22
C GLN A 66 23.89 -7.13 -0.12
N ASP A 67 24.12 -7.86 -1.21
CA ASP A 67 23.76 -7.49 -2.58
C ASP A 67 22.24 -7.40 -2.77
N VAL A 68 21.49 -8.34 -2.20
CA VAL A 68 20.03 -8.35 -2.21
C VAL A 68 19.49 -7.12 -1.48
N ILE A 69 19.99 -6.83 -0.27
CA ILE A 69 19.58 -5.63 0.48
C ILE A 69 19.92 -4.35 -0.31
N ALA A 70 21.12 -4.29 -0.90
CA ALA A 70 21.56 -3.12 -1.68
C ALA A 70 20.64 -2.88 -2.89
N TRP A 71 20.26 -3.95 -3.59
CA TRP A 71 19.34 -3.88 -4.74
C TRP A 71 17.93 -3.40 -4.33
N PHE A 72 17.39 -3.89 -3.21
CA PHE A 72 16.08 -3.42 -2.74
C PHE A 72 16.12 -1.96 -2.27
N LYS A 73 17.22 -1.54 -1.64
CA LYS A 73 17.42 -0.14 -1.22
C LYS A 73 17.59 0.83 -2.40
N SER A 74 18.23 0.41 -3.48
CA SER A 74 18.41 1.26 -4.67
C SER A 74 17.08 1.61 -5.35
N ARG A 75 16.01 0.83 -5.10
CA ARG A 75 14.65 1.11 -5.61
C ARG A 75 13.86 2.16 -4.80
N GLY A 76 14.42 2.73 -3.73
CA GLY A 76 13.84 3.86 -2.98
C GLY A 76 13.37 3.55 -1.55
N GLY A 77 12.75 4.54 -0.90
CA GLY A 77 12.50 4.63 0.55
C GLY A 77 11.53 3.61 1.19
N ARG A 78 11.11 2.57 0.47
CA ARG A 78 10.16 1.54 0.96
C ARG A 78 10.63 0.12 0.67
N TYR A 79 11.93 -0.12 0.73
CA TYR A 79 12.54 -1.42 0.41
C TYR A 79 11.94 -2.59 1.22
N GLN A 80 11.64 -2.40 2.52
CA GLN A 80 10.98 -3.43 3.34
C GLN A 80 9.57 -3.78 2.84
N VAL A 81 8.81 -2.78 2.37
CA VAL A 81 7.48 -3.01 1.78
C VAL A 81 7.62 -3.79 0.47
N LEU A 82 8.61 -3.46 -0.34
CA LEU A 82 8.87 -4.13 -1.61
C LEU A 82 9.28 -5.60 -1.39
N MET A 83 10.18 -5.86 -0.44
CA MET A 83 10.56 -7.22 -0.05
C MET A 83 9.35 -8.04 0.41
N ASN A 84 8.50 -7.47 1.26
CA ASN A 84 7.30 -8.16 1.71
C ASN A 84 6.32 -8.48 0.57
N LYS A 85 6.20 -7.59 -0.43
CA LYS A 85 5.40 -7.86 -1.63
C LYS A 85 5.94 -9.03 -2.45
N VAL A 86 7.27 -9.11 -2.62
CA VAL A 86 7.91 -10.22 -3.34
C VAL A 86 7.68 -11.54 -2.62
N LEU A 87 7.91 -11.59 -1.31
CA LEU A 87 7.68 -12.79 -0.50
C LEU A 87 6.23 -13.26 -0.58
N ARG A 88 5.28 -12.34 -0.54
CA ARG A 88 3.85 -12.62 -0.69
C ARG A 88 3.51 -13.21 -2.05
N SER A 89 3.97 -12.58 -3.13
CA SER A 89 3.71 -13.08 -4.48
C SER A 89 4.28 -14.49 -4.67
N TYR A 90 5.45 -14.77 -4.09
CA TYR A 90 6.03 -16.10 -4.10
C TYR A 90 5.17 -17.13 -3.33
N MET A 91 4.72 -16.79 -2.12
CA MET A 91 3.83 -17.62 -1.31
C MET A 91 2.50 -17.93 -2.03
N GLU A 92 1.82 -16.90 -2.55
CA GLU A 92 0.55 -17.05 -3.25
C GLU A 92 0.67 -17.90 -4.52
N ASN A 93 1.80 -17.83 -5.22
CA ASN A 93 2.06 -18.66 -6.38
C ASN A 93 2.29 -20.13 -5.99
N LEU A 94 2.98 -20.40 -4.88
CA LEU A 94 3.14 -21.76 -4.36
C LEU A 94 1.79 -22.36 -3.92
N ASP A 95 1.01 -21.62 -3.13
CA ASP A 95 -0.29 -22.08 -2.64
C ASP A 95 -1.23 -22.44 -3.80
N LYS A 96 -1.23 -21.65 -4.88
CA LYS A 96 -2.00 -21.96 -6.10
C LYS A 96 -1.54 -23.24 -6.78
N HIS A 97 -0.24 -23.50 -6.82
CA HIS A 97 0.31 -24.72 -7.41
C HIS A 97 -0.03 -25.96 -6.58
N ASP A 98 -0.03 -25.85 -5.26
CA ASP A 98 -0.36 -26.95 -4.35
C ASP A 98 -1.87 -27.25 -4.34
N GLN A 99 -2.74 -26.25 -4.53
CA GLN A 99 -4.18 -26.48 -4.67
C GLN A 99 -4.62 -27.04 -6.03
N ALA A 100 -3.73 -27.02 -7.03
CA ALA A 100 -3.98 -27.58 -8.35
C ALA A 100 -3.49 -29.04 -8.52
N ARG A 101 -2.91 -29.63 -7.47
CA ARG A 101 -2.52 -31.04 -7.37
C ARG A 101 -3.53 -31.83 -6.55
#